data_AF-A0A061DCC7-F1
#
_entry.id   AF-A0A061DCC7-F1
#
_cell.length_a   1.000
_cell.length_b   1.000
_cell.length_c   1.000
_cell.angle_alpha   90.00
_cell.angle_beta   90.00
_cell.angle_gamma   90.00
#
_symmetry.space_group_name_H-M   'P 1'
#
loop_
_entity.id
_entity.type
_entity.pdbx_description
1 polymer ?
#
loop_
_entity_poly.entity_id
_entity_poly.type
_entity_poly.pdbx_seq_one_letter_code
_entity_poly.pdbx_strand_id
1 'polypeptide(L)'
;MYEENAVRSHSNAVFNEIRNTPLESLNTQTFRSSIAAAIRLSSEGAADDDASGNQRLQEALRIAGIYKVHFLPPCSDLHHAGQATVYTFDGFPGIATRSTTRCITGLYLVRNYLTEAQCERLMCRTLTEYINVSCDCHSITHAQPPNNSNIYQNDRALCTPIWPSANFKKLRWATIGHMYDWGTRSYRGYSAFPEPLVKITQSLLSHFNREYVPDAAIINCYTKGYFLRLHKDDAEETDDTVVNISLGAPAIFTIGGRDYRNSTIPVAMVVDSGSVVLMAEDSRFCLHGVVKLLGYNKPGRHDCDAGGTSDVGDSAYAAPRLSMVIPRCGDDATASLECDPESLDSVKRLFADHRVSISIRRAKR
;
A
#
# COMPACT_ATOMS: atom_id res chain seq x y z
N MET A 1 -3.76 -8.25 -19.11
CA MET A 1 -4.94 -7.98 -19.95
C MET A 1 -6.08 -7.72 -18.98
N TYR A 2 -6.58 -6.48 -18.87
CA TYR A 2 -7.58 -6.10 -17.86
C TYR A 2 -8.97 -6.28 -18.48
N GLU A 3 -9.90 -6.93 -17.78
CA GLU A 3 -11.28 -7.13 -18.27
C GLU A 3 -12.00 -5.79 -18.47
N GLU A 4 -12.72 -5.63 -19.59
CA GLU A 4 -13.53 -4.44 -19.88
C GLU A 4 -14.55 -4.12 -18.77
N ASN A 5 -15.05 -5.16 -18.09
CA ASN A 5 -15.97 -5.04 -16.96
C ASN A 5 -15.35 -4.37 -15.72
N ALA A 6 -14.02 -4.45 -15.54
CA ALA A 6 -13.37 -3.74 -14.45
C ALA A 6 -13.55 -2.22 -14.62
N VAL A 7 -13.47 -1.71 -15.86
CA VAL A 7 -13.48 -0.27 -16.19
C VAL A 7 -14.76 0.44 -15.74
N ARG A 8 -15.90 -0.25 -15.67
CA ARG A 8 -17.21 0.32 -15.31
C ARG A 8 -17.61 0.16 -13.84
N SER A 9 -16.74 -0.33 -12.96
CA SER A 9 -17.08 -0.47 -11.53
C SER A 9 -17.08 0.86 -10.78
N HIS A 10 -17.95 1.01 -9.77
CA HIS A 10 -17.91 2.17 -8.86
C HIS A 10 -16.53 2.38 -8.23
N SER A 11 -15.82 1.29 -7.91
CA SER A 11 -14.45 1.36 -7.40
C SER A 11 -13.49 2.06 -8.37
N ASN A 12 -13.59 1.74 -9.66
CA ASN A 12 -12.75 2.39 -10.67
C ASN A 12 -13.21 3.83 -10.98
N ALA A 13 -14.51 4.11 -10.92
CA ALA A 13 -15.01 5.49 -11.02
C ALA A 13 -14.39 6.37 -9.93
N VAL A 14 -14.52 5.96 -8.66
CA VAL A 14 -13.94 6.68 -7.51
C VAL A 14 -12.41 6.77 -7.61
N PHE A 15 -11.73 5.70 -8.00
CA PHE A 15 -10.27 5.70 -8.22
C PHE A 15 -9.85 6.77 -9.22
N ASN A 16 -10.54 6.86 -10.36
CA ASN A 16 -10.24 7.84 -11.41
C ASN A 16 -10.52 9.27 -10.95
N GLU A 17 -11.61 9.49 -10.21
CA GLU A 17 -11.94 10.80 -9.65
C GLU A 17 -10.87 11.28 -8.66
N ILE A 18 -10.43 10.42 -7.73
CA ILE A 18 -9.33 10.74 -6.81
C ILE A 18 -8.04 11.08 -7.58
N ARG A 19 -7.75 10.30 -8.63
CA ARG A 19 -6.53 10.48 -9.43
C ARG A 19 -6.48 11.83 -10.12
N ASN A 20 -7.61 12.24 -10.71
CA ASN A 20 -7.69 13.45 -11.53
C ASN A 20 -7.98 14.72 -10.71
N THR A 21 -8.46 14.57 -9.48
CA THR A 21 -8.73 15.72 -8.59
C THR A 21 -7.42 16.24 -7.97
N PRO A 22 -7.09 17.54 -8.05
CA PRO A 22 -5.97 18.15 -7.34
C PRO A 22 -6.03 17.91 -5.82
N LEU A 23 -4.88 17.90 -5.12
CA LEU A 23 -4.82 17.56 -3.69
C LEU A 23 -5.71 18.49 -2.84
N GLU A 24 -5.59 19.78 -3.08
CA GLU A 24 -6.34 20.87 -2.44
C GLU A 24 -7.86 20.81 -2.70
N SER A 25 -8.27 20.08 -3.74
CA SER A 25 -9.67 19.90 -4.12
C SER A 25 -10.27 18.59 -3.60
N LEU A 26 -9.46 17.69 -3.05
CA LEU A 26 -9.96 16.46 -2.44
C LEU A 26 -10.87 16.80 -1.24
N ASN A 27 -11.88 15.97 -1.01
CA ASN A 27 -12.86 16.10 0.07
C ASN A 27 -13.75 17.36 0.03
N THR A 28 -13.66 18.18 -1.02
CA THR A 28 -14.59 19.28 -1.26
C THR A 28 -15.96 18.78 -1.70
N GLN A 29 -16.98 19.66 -1.64
CA GLN A 29 -18.31 19.33 -2.16
C GLN A 29 -18.29 19.05 -3.67
N THR A 30 -17.46 19.79 -4.42
CA THR A 30 -17.26 19.57 -5.86
C THR A 30 -16.69 18.19 -6.14
N PHE A 31 -15.70 17.74 -5.37
CA PHE A 31 -15.14 16.39 -5.47
C PHE A 31 -16.20 15.30 -5.24
N ARG A 32 -17.01 15.42 -4.20
CA ARG A 32 -18.10 14.46 -3.92
C ARG A 32 -19.15 14.44 -5.03
N SER A 33 -19.47 15.62 -5.58
CA SER A 33 -20.39 15.75 -6.71
C SER A 33 -19.83 15.07 -7.97
N SER A 34 -18.52 15.20 -8.21
CA SER A 34 -17.83 14.53 -9.31
C SER A 34 -17.85 13.01 -9.18
N ILE A 35 -17.60 12.49 -7.97
CA ILE A 35 -17.74 11.05 -7.67
C ILE A 35 -19.16 10.57 -7.94
N ALA A 36 -20.18 11.28 -7.46
CA ALA A 36 -21.57 10.90 -7.68
C ALA A 36 -21.92 10.87 -9.19
N ALA A 37 -21.44 11.84 -9.97
CA ALA A 37 -21.61 11.87 -11.43
C ALA A 37 -20.91 10.68 -12.11
N ALA A 38 -19.67 10.39 -11.73
CA ALA A 38 -18.91 9.25 -12.28
C ALA A 38 -19.58 7.90 -11.96
N ILE A 39 -20.15 7.75 -10.77
CA ILE A 39 -20.91 6.55 -10.38
C ILE A 39 -22.16 6.37 -11.26
N ARG A 40 -22.94 7.44 -11.49
CA ARG A 40 -24.11 7.40 -12.38
C ARG A 40 -23.71 6.94 -13.79
N LEU A 41 -22.69 7.59 -14.37
CA LEU A 41 -22.19 7.23 -15.71
C LEU A 41 -21.70 5.79 -15.79
N SER A 42 -21.04 5.30 -14.73
CA SER A 42 -20.57 3.90 -14.68
C SER A 42 -21.71 2.88 -14.61
N SER A 43 -22.90 3.32 -14.16
CA SER A 43 -24.11 2.51 -14.05
C SER A 43 -25.00 2.58 -15.29
N GLU A 44 -24.88 3.62 -16.14
CA GLU A 44 -25.72 3.91 -17.33
C GLU A 44 -25.56 2.92 -18.52
N GLY A 45 -25.03 1.72 -18.28
CA GLY A 45 -24.95 0.64 -19.27
C GLY A 45 -25.13 -0.76 -18.69
N ALA A 46 -25.47 -0.87 -17.40
CA ALA A 46 -25.88 -2.12 -16.78
C ALA A 46 -27.40 -2.18 -16.87
N ALA A 47 -27.93 -3.08 -17.71
CA ALA A 47 -29.35 -3.33 -17.83
C ALA A 47 -29.89 -4.02 -16.55
N ASP A 48 -30.06 -3.26 -15.46
CA ASP A 48 -30.71 -3.73 -14.23
C ASP A 48 -32.00 -2.91 -14.03
N ASP A 49 -33.06 -3.31 -14.73
CA ASP A 49 -34.46 -2.88 -14.50
C ASP A 49 -35.06 -3.51 -13.21
N ASP A 50 -34.22 -4.07 -12.32
CA ASP A 50 -34.64 -4.69 -11.07
C ASP A 50 -34.42 -3.76 -9.85
N ALA A 51 -35.35 -3.80 -8.89
CA ALA A 51 -35.38 -2.97 -7.70
C ALA A 51 -34.08 -3.06 -6.87
N SER A 52 -33.40 -4.21 -6.89
CA SER A 52 -32.11 -4.43 -6.24
C SER A 52 -30.98 -3.57 -6.84
N GLY A 53 -30.97 -3.39 -8.17
CA GLY A 53 -29.98 -2.56 -8.86
C GLY A 53 -30.13 -1.09 -8.48
N ASN A 54 -31.38 -0.59 -8.47
CA ASN A 54 -31.69 0.77 -8.06
C ASN A 54 -31.29 1.03 -6.59
N GLN A 55 -31.60 0.12 -5.67
CA GLN A 55 -31.18 0.24 -4.27
C GLN A 55 -29.65 0.33 -4.11
N ARG A 56 -28.89 -0.52 -4.81
CA ARG A 56 -27.42 -0.48 -4.80
C ARG A 56 -26.88 0.83 -5.34
N LEU A 57 -27.47 1.38 -6.40
CA LEU A 57 -27.11 2.69 -6.94
C LEU A 57 -27.42 3.83 -5.95
N GLN A 58 -28.60 3.84 -5.34
CA GLN A 58 -28.94 4.87 -4.34
C GLN A 58 -27.98 4.85 -3.16
N GLU A 59 -27.61 3.66 -2.68
CA GLU A 59 -26.63 3.53 -1.60
C GLU A 59 -25.24 4.04 -2.02
N ALA A 60 -24.79 3.71 -3.25
CA ALA A 60 -23.53 4.23 -3.78
C ALA A 60 -23.53 5.77 -3.90
N LEU A 61 -24.64 6.37 -4.33
CA LEU A 61 -24.79 7.82 -4.40
C LEU A 61 -24.84 8.48 -3.03
N ARG A 62 -25.49 7.83 -2.06
CA ARG A 62 -25.49 8.27 -0.65
C ARG A 62 -24.06 8.28 -0.11
N ILE A 63 -23.33 7.19 -0.30
CA ILE A 63 -21.93 7.07 0.10
C ILE A 63 -21.06 8.14 -0.59
N ALA A 64 -21.26 8.38 -1.91
CA ALA A 64 -20.54 9.41 -2.65
C ALA A 64 -20.72 10.81 -2.02
N GLY A 65 -21.93 11.13 -1.57
CA GLY A 65 -22.26 12.40 -0.91
C GLY A 65 -21.50 12.67 0.39
N ILE A 66 -21.01 11.62 1.06
CA ILE A 66 -20.25 11.70 2.32
C ILE A 66 -18.79 11.21 2.17
N TYR A 67 -18.37 10.92 0.94
CA TYR A 67 -17.08 10.30 0.68
C TYR A 67 -15.91 11.17 1.13
N LYS A 68 -14.88 10.53 1.69
CA LYS A 68 -13.65 11.19 2.14
C LYS A 68 -12.43 10.31 1.82
N VAL A 69 -11.37 10.94 1.32
CA VAL A 69 -10.00 10.42 1.39
C VAL A 69 -9.48 10.70 2.79
N HIS A 70 -9.02 9.68 3.50
CA HIS A 70 -8.59 9.77 4.89
C HIS A 70 -7.13 10.21 5.02
N PHE A 71 -6.91 11.34 5.68
CA PHE A 71 -5.58 11.85 6.05
C PHE A 71 -5.37 11.58 7.54
N LEU A 72 -4.71 10.46 7.87
CA LEU A 72 -4.56 10.01 9.25
C LEU A 72 -3.18 10.38 9.79
N PRO A 73 -3.05 11.34 10.72
CA PRO A 73 -1.79 11.56 11.41
C PRO A 73 -1.51 10.42 12.40
N PRO A 74 -0.28 10.24 12.88
CA PRO A 74 -0.06 9.49 14.11
C PRO A 74 -0.74 10.20 15.30
N CYS A 75 -1.11 9.45 16.34
CA CYS A 75 -1.58 10.06 17.60
C CYS A 75 -0.47 10.93 18.18
N SER A 76 -0.77 12.21 18.37
CA SER A 76 0.12 13.23 18.93
C SER A 76 -0.10 13.47 20.43
N ASP A 77 -0.99 12.69 21.06
CA ASP A 77 -1.29 12.86 22.48
C ASP A 77 -0.05 12.52 23.32
N LEU A 78 0.18 13.31 24.38
CA LEU A 78 1.33 13.17 25.29
C LEU A 78 1.52 11.73 25.79
N HIS A 79 0.42 10.99 25.99
CA HIS A 79 0.44 9.60 26.47
C HIS A 79 0.96 8.59 25.44
N HIS A 80 0.94 8.91 24.15
CA HIS A 80 1.31 8.01 23.04
C HIS A 80 2.44 8.57 22.17
N ALA A 81 3.07 9.67 22.60
CA ALA A 81 4.21 10.25 21.92
C ALA A 81 5.32 9.19 21.72
N GLY A 82 5.72 8.99 20.46
CA GLY A 82 6.74 8.01 20.11
C GLY A 82 6.26 6.56 19.97
N GLN A 83 4.95 6.30 20.09
CA GLN A 83 4.37 4.98 19.81
C GLN A 83 3.77 4.89 18.40
N ALA A 84 3.55 3.67 17.92
CA ALA A 84 2.87 3.43 16.66
C ALA A 84 1.35 3.31 16.89
N THR A 85 0.57 3.81 15.94
CA THR A 85 -0.89 3.81 16.02
C THR A 85 -1.47 2.91 14.95
N VAL A 86 -2.46 2.10 15.32
CA VAL A 86 -3.13 1.16 14.44
C VAL A 86 -4.57 1.62 14.25
N TYR A 87 -4.92 1.98 13.01
CA TYR A 87 -6.26 2.35 12.61
C TYR A 87 -6.96 1.20 11.89
N THR A 88 -8.26 1.06 12.13
CA THR A 88 -9.19 0.23 11.36
C THR A 88 -10.27 1.13 10.73
N PHE A 89 -11.11 0.62 9.85
CA PHE A 89 -12.07 1.43 9.07
C PHE A 89 -13.49 0.87 9.20
N ASP A 90 -14.29 1.47 10.09
CA ASP A 90 -15.62 0.97 10.45
C ASP A 90 -16.56 0.97 9.23
N GLY A 91 -17.10 -0.19 8.88
CA GLY A 91 -17.98 -0.36 7.71
C GLY A 91 -17.27 -0.87 6.45
N PHE A 92 -15.94 -1.04 6.48
CA PHE A 92 -15.26 -1.83 5.46
C PHE A 92 -15.45 -3.34 5.74
N PRO A 93 -15.77 -4.17 4.72
CA PRO A 93 -16.00 -5.61 4.92
C PRO A 93 -14.84 -6.34 5.60
N GLY A 94 -15.15 -7.33 6.44
CA GLY A 94 -14.16 -8.17 7.11
C GLY A 94 -13.61 -7.65 8.44
N ILE A 95 -14.05 -6.46 8.89
CA ILE A 95 -13.72 -5.96 10.23
C ILE A 95 -14.84 -6.39 11.19
N ALA A 96 -14.54 -7.37 12.05
CA ALA A 96 -15.48 -7.77 13.09
C ALA A 96 -15.72 -6.58 14.05
N THR A 97 -16.95 -6.09 14.12
CA THR A 97 -17.34 -4.98 15.02
C THR A 97 -17.10 -5.31 16.50
N ARG A 98 -17.01 -6.60 16.84
CA ARG A 98 -16.78 -7.14 18.19
C ARG A 98 -16.03 -8.48 18.16
N SER A 99 -14.75 -8.49 17.77
CA SER A 99 -13.90 -9.67 18.06
C SER A 99 -13.30 -9.55 19.47
N THR A 100 -13.53 -10.55 20.31
CA THR A 100 -12.90 -10.69 21.64
C THR A 100 -11.47 -11.25 21.56
N THR A 101 -11.07 -11.75 20.39
CA THR A 101 -9.71 -12.21 20.09
C THR A 101 -8.96 -11.09 19.37
N ARG A 102 -7.77 -10.72 19.85
CA ARG A 102 -6.83 -9.78 19.18
C ARG A 102 -6.27 -10.36 17.85
N CYS A 103 -7.04 -11.14 17.11
CA CYS A 103 -6.65 -11.67 15.81
C CYS A 103 -6.85 -10.58 14.75
N ILE A 104 -5.87 -10.40 13.86
CA ILE A 104 -5.97 -9.46 12.76
C ILE A 104 -7.07 -9.90 11.77
N THR A 105 -8.12 -9.09 11.62
CA THR A 105 -9.23 -9.35 10.70
C THR A 105 -9.52 -8.10 9.87
N GLY A 106 -9.43 -8.21 8.54
CA GLY A 106 -9.68 -7.10 7.65
C GLY A 106 -8.50 -6.12 7.49
N LEU A 107 -8.85 -4.83 7.34
CA LEU A 107 -7.94 -3.77 6.92
C LEU A 107 -7.41 -2.95 8.10
N TYR A 108 -6.09 -2.81 8.17
CA TYR A 108 -5.45 -1.92 9.14
C TYR A 108 -4.43 -1.00 8.49
N LEU A 109 -4.34 0.23 9.02
CA LEU A 109 -3.27 1.17 8.73
C LEU A 109 -2.46 1.41 9.99
N VAL A 110 -1.18 1.05 9.95
CA VAL A 110 -0.22 1.28 11.01
C VAL A 110 0.59 2.52 10.68
N ARG A 111 0.57 3.50 11.58
CA ARG A 111 1.27 4.79 11.44
C ARG A 111 2.37 4.87 12.48
N ASN A 112 3.48 5.48 12.08
CA ASN A 112 4.62 5.73 12.97
C ASN A 112 5.24 4.46 13.58
N TYR A 113 5.15 3.31 12.88
CA TYR A 113 5.78 2.06 13.31
C TYR A 113 7.28 2.05 13.04
N LEU A 114 7.67 2.47 11.83
CA LEU A 114 9.07 2.69 11.46
C LEU A 114 9.47 4.13 11.75
N THR A 115 10.65 4.33 12.34
CA THR A 115 11.26 5.65 12.51
C THR A 115 11.75 6.20 11.17
N GLU A 116 12.03 7.50 11.10
CA GLU A 116 12.61 8.12 9.90
C GLU A 116 13.96 7.48 9.54
N ALA A 117 14.83 7.28 10.52
CA ALA A 117 16.13 6.60 10.32
C ALA A 117 15.98 5.14 9.85
N GLN A 118 14.98 4.40 10.35
CA GLN A 118 14.68 3.05 9.87
C GLN A 118 14.18 3.06 8.42
N CYS A 119 13.32 4.01 8.06
CA CYS A 119 12.84 4.19 6.69
C CYS A 119 14.00 4.52 5.74
N GLU A 120 14.89 5.42 6.14
CA GLU A 120 16.10 5.80 5.40
C GLU A 120 17.00 4.60 5.10
N ARG A 121 17.32 3.81 6.13
CA ARG A 121 18.10 2.57 5.99
C ARG A 121 17.44 1.57 5.03
N LEU A 122 16.12 1.39 5.16
CA LEU A 122 15.35 0.51 4.27
C LEU A 122 15.32 1.03 2.83
N MET A 123 15.21 2.35 2.63
CA MET A 123 15.28 2.97 1.30
C MET A 123 16.64 2.73 0.65
N CYS A 124 17.74 2.95 1.38
CA CYS A 124 19.09 2.68 0.88
C CYS A 124 19.22 1.22 0.45
N ARG A 125 18.94 0.28 1.37
CA ARG A 125 19.01 -1.16 1.09
C ARG A 125 18.09 -1.58 -0.05
N THR A 126 16.92 -0.94 -0.14
CA THR A 126 15.98 -1.22 -1.24
C THR A 126 16.63 -0.93 -2.59
N LEU A 127 17.27 0.24 -2.72
CA LEU A 127 17.90 0.65 -3.98
C LEU A 127 19.19 -0.10 -4.29
N THR A 128 19.97 -0.47 -3.27
CA THR A 128 21.31 -1.03 -3.48
C THR A 128 21.31 -2.55 -3.62
N GLU A 129 20.36 -3.26 -3.01
CA GLU A 129 20.38 -4.73 -2.96
C GLU A 129 19.07 -5.35 -3.42
N TYR A 130 17.96 -4.90 -2.86
CA TYR A 130 16.64 -5.54 -3.05
C TYR A 130 16.10 -5.44 -4.49
N ILE A 131 16.35 -4.33 -5.19
CA ILE A 131 15.96 -4.18 -6.60
C ILE A 131 17.03 -4.66 -7.58
N ASN A 132 18.25 -4.93 -7.10
CA ASN A 132 19.38 -5.30 -7.93
C ASN A 132 19.56 -6.82 -7.96
N VAL A 133 20.11 -7.29 -9.08
CA VAL A 133 20.66 -8.64 -9.20
C VAL A 133 21.95 -8.72 -8.39
N SER A 134 22.10 -9.72 -7.52
CA SER A 134 23.41 -10.03 -6.92
C SER A 134 24.37 -10.49 -8.02
N CYS A 135 25.33 -9.65 -8.38
CA CYS A 135 26.27 -9.91 -9.46
C CYS A 135 27.54 -10.61 -8.95
N ASP A 136 27.44 -11.87 -8.49
CA ASP A 136 28.62 -12.73 -8.39
C ASP A 136 28.89 -13.35 -9.77
N CYS A 137 29.42 -12.54 -10.68
CA CYS A 137 29.70 -12.95 -12.07
C CYS A 137 30.94 -13.84 -12.25
N HIS A 138 31.51 -14.42 -11.18
CA HIS A 138 32.76 -15.20 -11.26
C HIS A 138 32.74 -16.58 -10.58
N SER A 139 31.63 -17.06 -10.01
CA SER A 139 31.56 -18.41 -9.44
C SER A 139 30.23 -19.10 -9.77
N ILE A 140 30.28 -20.04 -10.71
CA ILE A 140 29.14 -20.85 -11.19
C ILE A 140 28.66 -21.86 -10.12
N THR A 141 29.27 -21.93 -8.92
CA THR A 141 28.98 -23.00 -7.96
C THR A 141 28.09 -22.63 -6.78
N HIS A 142 27.68 -21.37 -6.60
CA HIS A 142 26.67 -20.97 -5.59
C HIS A 142 25.76 -19.83 -6.06
N ALA A 143 25.31 -19.89 -7.33
CA ALA A 143 24.45 -18.89 -7.94
C ALA A 143 23.04 -18.89 -7.29
N GLN A 144 22.77 -17.94 -6.40
CA GLN A 144 21.40 -17.55 -6.09
C GLN A 144 20.84 -16.82 -7.32
N PRO A 145 19.66 -17.21 -7.86
CA PRO A 145 19.07 -16.43 -8.92
C PRO A 145 18.75 -15.04 -8.36
N PRO A 146 18.97 -13.98 -9.14
CA PRO A 146 18.81 -12.64 -8.64
C PRO A 146 17.37 -12.26 -8.39
N ASN A 147 17.17 -11.28 -7.50
CA ASN A 147 15.93 -10.52 -7.43
C ASN A 147 15.48 -10.15 -8.85
N ASN A 148 14.29 -10.59 -9.24
CA ASN A 148 13.77 -10.34 -10.58
C ASN A 148 13.18 -8.94 -10.65
N SER A 149 13.17 -8.31 -11.82
CA SER A 149 12.54 -7.00 -12.03
C SER A 149 12.01 -6.88 -13.45
N ASN A 150 11.14 -5.89 -13.68
CA ASN A 150 10.70 -5.59 -15.04
C ASN A 150 11.85 -5.13 -15.96
N ILE A 151 12.99 -4.70 -15.39
CA ILE A 151 14.18 -4.36 -16.17
C ILE A 151 14.87 -5.64 -16.63
N TYR A 152 15.17 -6.55 -15.70
CA TYR A 152 15.88 -7.79 -16.02
C TYR A 152 15.04 -8.77 -16.86
N GLN A 153 13.72 -8.73 -16.72
CA GLN A 153 12.84 -9.50 -17.61
C GLN A 153 12.97 -9.04 -19.07
N ASN A 154 13.13 -7.74 -19.30
CA ASN A 154 13.27 -7.15 -20.64
C ASN A 154 14.70 -7.23 -21.16
N ASP A 155 15.71 -7.19 -20.28
CA ASP A 155 17.12 -7.28 -20.62
C ASP A 155 17.86 -8.15 -19.58
N ARG A 156 17.96 -9.45 -19.88
CA ARG A 156 18.64 -10.43 -19.03
C ARG A 156 20.17 -10.26 -19.00
N ALA A 157 20.74 -9.50 -19.92
CA ALA A 157 22.18 -9.29 -20.05
C ALA A 157 22.65 -8.01 -19.32
N LEU A 158 21.76 -7.32 -18.60
CA LEU A 158 22.13 -6.11 -17.89
C LEU A 158 23.15 -6.42 -16.77
N CYS A 159 24.40 -5.98 -16.99
CA CYS A 159 25.53 -6.20 -16.07
C CYS A 159 25.72 -5.09 -15.02
N THR A 160 24.98 -3.97 -15.12
CA THR A 160 25.07 -2.86 -14.16
C THR A 160 23.91 -2.90 -13.17
N PRO A 161 24.09 -2.35 -11.95
CA PRO A 161 22.98 -2.24 -11.02
C PRO A 161 21.88 -1.32 -11.61
N ILE A 162 20.61 -1.58 -11.28
CA ILE A 162 19.50 -0.74 -11.69
C ILE A 162 19.66 0.66 -11.08
N TRP A 163 20.08 0.74 -9.81
CA TRP A 163 20.46 1.98 -9.14
C TRP A 163 21.90 1.92 -8.63
N PRO A 164 22.72 2.97 -8.85
CA PRO A 164 22.42 4.18 -9.61
C PRO A 164 22.64 3.94 -11.12
N SER A 165 21.59 4.07 -11.93
CA SER A 165 21.72 4.05 -13.39
C SER A 165 20.57 4.75 -14.11
N ALA A 166 20.75 5.03 -15.40
CA ALA A 166 19.70 5.58 -16.25
C ALA A 166 18.50 4.62 -16.45
N ASN A 167 18.65 3.33 -16.13
CA ASN A 167 17.56 2.35 -16.20
C ASN A 167 16.59 2.45 -15.02
N PHE A 168 16.99 3.06 -13.89
CA PHE A 168 16.12 3.21 -12.73
C PHE A 168 14.78 3.88 -13.06
N LYS A 169 14.76 4.88 -13.95
CA LYS A 169 13.53 5.56 -14.39
C LYS A 169 12.50 4.64 -15.05
N LYS A 170 12.94 3.50 -15.57
CA LYS A 170 12.10 2.47 -16.20
C LYS A 170 11.63 1.40 -15.20
N LEU A 171 12.20 1.36 -13.99
CA LEU A 171 11.84 0.38 -12.97
C LEU A 171 10.39 0.62 -12.53
N ARG A 172 9.63 -0.47 -12.40
CA ARG A 172 8.23 -0.49 -11.98
C ARG A 172 8.01 -1.49 -10.88
N TRP A 173 8.65 -2.66 -10.98
CA TRP A 173 8.61 -3.65 -9.93
C TRP A 173 9.90 -4.47 -9.85
N ALA A 174 10.16 -4.99 -8.65
CA ALA A 174 11.13 -6.05 -8.38
C ALA A 174 10.51 -7.10 -7.43
N THR A 175 11.08 -8.30 -7.38
CA THR A 175 10.64 -9.39 -6.49
C THR A 175 11.80 -9.97 -5.71
N ILE A 176 11.57 -10.32 -4.45
CA ILE A 176 12.56 -10.92 -3.53
C ILE A 176 11.93 -12.13 -2.84
N GLY A 177 12.75 -13.13 -2.49
CA GLY A 177 12.24 -14.38 -1.96
C GLY A 177 11.76 -15.27 -3.09
N HIS A 178 10.64 -15.94 -2.88
CA HIS A 178 9.93 -16.58 -3.98
C HIS A 178 9.48 -15.53 -5.00
N MET A 179 9.91 -15.69 -6.25
CA MET A 179 9.73 -14.66 -7.27
C MET A 179 8.40 -14.84 -7.99
N TYR A 180 7.61 -13.78 -8.07
CA TYR A 180 6.33 -13.81 -8.77
C TYR A 180 6.54 -13.73 -10.29
N ASP A 181 6.05 -14.72 -11.03
CA ASP A 181 6.01 -14.73 -12.49
C ASP A 181 4.67 -14.18 -12.97
N TRP A 182 4.69 -12.99 -13.56
CA TRP A 182 3.49 -12.32 -14.08
C TRP A 182 2.81 -13.07 -15.25
N GLY A 183 3.58 -13.83 -16.03
CA GLY A 183 3.08 -14.56 -17.20
C GLY A 183 2.29 -15.80 -16.79
N THR A 184 2.79 -16.56 -15.81
CA THR A 184 2.12 -17.76 -15.30
C THR A 184 1.30 -17.52 -14.04
N ARG A 185 1.35 -16.30 -13.48
CA ARG A 185 0.67 -15.88 -12.25
C ARG A 185 0.98 -16.82 -11.07
N SER A 186 2.23 -17.23 -10.97
CA SER A 186 2.70 -18.21 -9.97
C SER A 186 4.08 -17.83 -9.44
N TYR A 187 4.46 -18.38 -8.30
CA TYR A 187 5.81 -18.22 -7.76
C TYR A 187 6.79 -19.21 -8.41
N ARG A 188 7.93 -18.70 -8.91
CA ARG A 188 8.97 -19.48 -9.59
C ARG A 188 10.35 -18.94 -9.26
N GLY A 189 11.26 -19.81 -8.84
CA GLY A 189 12.59 -19.39 -8.38
C GLY A 189 12.56 -18.75 -6.99
N TYR A 190 13.74 -18.60 -6.40
CA TYR A 190 13.89 -18.16 -5.01
C TYR A 190 15.21 -17.43 -4.82
N SER A 191 15.17 -16.28 -4.15
CA SER A 191 16.34 -15.62 -3.54
C SER A 191 16.20 -15.62 -2.01
N ALA A 192 17.31 -15.42 -1.30
CA ALA A 192 17.25 -15.28 0.16
C ALA A 192 16.31 -14.12 0.54
N PHE A 193 15.36 -14.39 1.45
CA PHE A 193 14.46 -13.34 1.93
C PHE A 193 15.14 -12.48 3.01
N PRO A 194 15.09 -11.13 2.94
CA PRO A 194 15.91 -10.29 3.82
C PRO A 194 15.48 -10.38 5.28
N GLU A 195 16.42 -10.72 6.16
CA GLU A 195 16.20 -10.81 7.61
C GLU A 195 15.58 -9.54 8.23
N PRO A 196 15.96 -8.31 7.83
CA PRO A 196 15.30 -7.10 8.33
C PRO A 196 13.80 -7.06 8.05
N LEU A 197 13.36 -7.51 6.87
CA LEU A 197 11.94 -7.57 6.52
C LEU A 197 11.20 -8.65 7.32
N VAL A 198 11.88 -9.78 7.61
CA VAL A 198 11.36 -10.82 8.51
C VAL A 198 11.11 -10.23 9.90
N LYS A 199 12.12 -9.60 10.51
CA LYS A 199 12.02 -9.02 11.86
C LYS A 199 10.94 -7.95 11.97
N ILE A 200 10.89 -7.03 11.00
CA ILE A 200 9.88 -5.95 10.96
C ILE A 200 8.46 -6.56 10.93
N THR A 201 8.21 -7.52 10.04
CA THR A 201 6.86 -8.06 9.87
C THR A 201 6.44 -9.01 10.98
N GLN A 202 7.35 -9.84 11.50
CA GLN A 202 7.09 -10.72 12.64
C GLN A 202 6.83 -9.93 13.92
N SER A 203 7.66 -8.91 14.21
CA SER A 203 7.45 -8.03 15.36
C SER A 203 6.07 -7.34 15.25
N LEU A 204 5.73 -6.81 14.08
CA LEU A 204 4.45 -6.14 13.87
C LEU A 204 3.25 -7.08 14.07
N LEU A 205 3.27 -8.25 13.43
CA LEU A 205 2.13 -9.19 13.47
C LEU A 205 2.01 -9.94 14.81
N SER A 206 3.08 -9.99 15.61
CA SER A 206 3.01 -10.51 16.99
C SER A 206 2.03 -9.72 17.87
N HIS A 207 1.85 -8.41 17.63
CA HIS A 207 0.87 -7.59 18.34
C HIS A 207 -0.59 -7.95 18.00
N PHE A 208 -0.80 -8.71 16.92
CA PHE A 208 -2.08 -9.24 16.50
C PHE A 208 -2.20 -10.75 16.72
N ASN A 209 -1.38 -11.32 17.63
CA ASN A 209 -1.34 -12.74 17.96
C ASN A 209 -1.24 -13.65 16.71
N ARG A 210 -0.53 -13.21 15.67
CA ARG A 210 -0.31 -13.99 14.45
C ARG A 210 1.17 -14.27 14.28
N GLU A 211 1.49 -15.56 14.28
CA GLU A 211 2.76 -16.02 13.75
C GLU A 211 2.78 -15.78 12.23
N TYR A 212 3.93 -15.31 11.73
CA TYR A 212 4.07 -14.95 10.32
C TYR A 212 5.44 -15.35 9.81
N VAL A 213 5.47 -15.99 8.64
CA VAL A 213 6.71 -16.41 7.99
C VAL A 213 6.67 -15.84 6.58
N PRO A 214 7.22 -14.62 6.37
CA PRO A 214 7.32 -14.06 5.04
C PRO A 214 8.42 -14.77 4.26
N ASP A 215 8.13 -15.08 3.00
CA ASP A 215 9.09 -15.71 2.09
C ASP A 215 9.02 -15.13 0.67
N ALA A 216 8.18 -14.11 0.44
CA ALA A 216 8.09 -13.39 -0.81
C ALA A 216 7.77 -11.90 -0.60
N ALA A 217 8.27 -11.05 -1.49
CA ALA A 217 7.91 -9.65 -1.57
C ALA A 217 7.89 -9.14 -3.00
N ILE A 218 6.92 -8.29 -3.31
CA ILE A 218 6.88 -7.49 -4.53
C ILE A 218 7.14 -6.03 -4.16
N ILE A 219 8.23 -5.47 -4.69
CA ILE A 219 8.58 -4.07 -4.54
C ILE A 219 8.02 -3.31 -5.72
N ASN A 220 7.06 -2.44 -5.50
CA ASN A 220 6.53 -1.55 -6.53
C ASN A 220 7.20 -0.18 -6.42
N CYS A 221 7.72 0.33 -7.54
CA CYS A 221 8.41 1.61 -7.63
C CYS A 221 7.52 2.65 -8.35
N TYR A 222 7.33 3.79 -7.71
CA TYR A 222 6.44 4.85 -8.19
C TYR A 222 7.19 6.16 -8.39
N THR A 223 6.86 6.82 -9.49
CA THR A 223 7.19 8.21 -9.79
C THR A 223 5.90 9.01 -9.89
N LYS A 224 5.97 10.35 -9.93
CA LYS A 224 4.80 11.24 -9.95
C LYS A 224 3.72 10.88 -11.00
N GLY A 225 4.10 10.30 -12.14
CA GLY A 225 3.17 9.90 -13.20
C GLY A 225 2.68 8.44 -13.12
N TYR A 226 3.27 7.62 -12.23
CA TYR A 226 2.94 6.21 -12.11
C TYR A 226 1.92 5.96 -11.01
N PHE A 227 1.00 5.05 -11.30
CA PHE A 227 -0.07 4.61 -10.39
C PHE A 227 -0.28 3.11 -10.60
N LEU A 228 -0.76 2.44 -9.55
CA LEU A 228 -1.14 1.04 -9.63
C LEU A 228 -2.65 0.96 -9.54
N ARG A 229 -3.28 0.54 -10.64
CA ARG A 229 -4.73 0.36 -10.71
C ARG A 229 -5.19 -0.66 -9.65
N LEU A 230 -6.48 -0.60 -9.34
CA LEU A 230 -7.11 -1.61 -8.51
C LEU A 230 -6.88 -3.00 -9.10
N HIS A 231 -6.30 -3.90 -8.32
CA HIS A 231 -5.99 -5.29 -8.66
C HIS A 231 -6.16 -6.18 -7.43
N LYS A 232 -6.11 -7.51 -7.64
CA LYS A 232 -6.09 -8.49 -6.55
C LYS A 232 -4.72 -9.15 -6.48
N ASP A 233 -4.31 -9.48 -5.27
CA ASP A 233 -3.24 -10.44 -5.00
C ASP A 233 -3.89 -11.82 -4.82
N ASP A 234 -4.05 -12.60 -5.88
CA ASP A 234 -4.81 -13.86 -5.91
C ASP A 234 -3.97 -15.07 -6.32
N ALA A 235 -2.65 -14.93 -6.31
CA ALA A 235 -1.74 -15.99 -6.70
C ALA A 235 -1.37 -16.94 -5.55
N GLU A 236 -1.54 -16.48 -4.31
CA GLU A 236 -1.26 -17.25 -3.11
C GLU A 236 -2.53 -17.97 -2.65
N GLU A 237 -2.43 -19.28 -2.40
CA GLU A 237 -3.52 -20.10 -1.81
C GLU A 237 -3.44 -20.10 -0.28
N THR A 238 -3.26 -18.92 0.32
CA THR A 238 -3.22 -18.71 1.78
C THR A 238 -4.02 -17.47 2.15
N ASP A 239 -4.61 -17.47 3.34
CA ASP A 239 -5.24 -16.32 3.98
C ASP A 239 -4.25 -15.49 4.81
N ASP A 240 -2.96 -15.82 4.75
CA ASP A 240 -1.89 -15.05 5.39
C ASP A 240 -1.93 -13.58 4.97
N THR A 241 -1.79 -12.71 5.96
CA THR A 241 -1.82 -11.25 5.81
C THR A 241 -0.81 -10.76 4.78
N VAL A 242 -1.22 -9.86 3.89
CA VAL A 242 -0.29 -9.06 3.09
C VAL A 242 0.12 -7.83 3.90
N VAL A 243 1.42 -7.64 4.05
CA VAL A 243 2.03 -6.52 4.78
C VAL A 243 2.67 -5.58 3.76
N ASN A 244 2.11 -4.39 3.60
CA ASN A 244 2.59 -3.41 2.63
C ASN A 244 3.30 -2.23 3.32
N ILE A 245 4.63 -2.21 3.25
CA ILE A 245 5.47 -1.14 3.83
C ILE A 245 5.63 -0.01 2.81
N SER A 246 5.32 1.21 3.26
CA SER A 246 5.38 2.45 2.48
C SER A 246 6.68 3.20 2.73
N LEU A 247 7.45 3.52 1.69
CA LEU A 247 8.70 4.29 1.83
C LEU A 247 8.76 5.44 0.80
N GLY A 248 9.13 6.64 1.27
CA GLY A 248 9.32 7.83 0.46
C GLY A 248 8.08 8.69 0.32
N ALA A 249 7.85 9.24 -0.87
CA ALA A 249 6.78 10.18 -1.14
C ALA A 249 5.41 9.64 -0.70
N PRO A 250 4.58 10.49 -0.09
CA PRO A 250 3.26 10.08 0.36
C PRO A 250 2.36 9.78 -0.83
N ALA A 251 1.40 8.88 -0.65
CA ALA A 251 0.51 8.45 -1.72
C ALA A 251 -0.89 8.12 -1.20
N ILE A 252 -1.88 8.11 -2.09
CA ILE A 252 -3.22 7.63 -1.78
C ILE A 252 -3.28 6.13 -2.09
N PHE A 253 -3.40 5.32 -1.05
CA PHE A 253 -3.73 3.90 -1.16
C PHE A 253 -5.25 3.74 -1.15
N THR A 254 -5.77 2.87 -2.01
CA THR A 254 -7.20 2.64 -2.14
C THR A 254 -7.49 1.14 -2.14
N ILE A 255 -8.56 0.75 -1.45
CA ILE A 255 -9.02 -0.64 -1.35
C ILE A 255 -10.55 -0.70 -1.41
N GLY A 256 -11.08 -1.53 -2.31
CA GLY A 256 -12.50 -1.76 -2.54
C GLY A 256 -12.96 -3.12 -2.04
N GLY A 257 -14.08 -3.61 -2.58
CA GLY A 257 -14.57 -4.96 -2.30
C GLY A 257 -13.79 -6.06 -3.02
N ARG A 258 -14.24 -7.30 -2.81
CA ARG A 258 -13.66 -8.50 -3.43
C ARG A 258 -13.90 -8.61 -4.93
N ASP A 259 -14.93 -7.99 -5.49
CA ASP A 259 -15.27 -8.11 -6.92
C ASP A 259 -15.54 -6.73 -7.53
N TYR A 260 -15.05 -6.52 -8.76
CA TYR A 260 -15.38 -5.35 -9.57
C TYR A 260 -16.89 -5.26 -9.86
N ARG A 261 -17.59 -6.40 -9.93
CA ARG A 261 -19.02 -6.48 -10.28
C ARG A 261 -19.96 -5.99 -9.18
N ASN A 262 -19.53 -6.04 -7.93
CA ASN A 262 -20.40 -5.68 -6.80
C ASN A 262 -20.45 -4.16 -6.54
N SER A 263 -19.88 -3.34 -7.44
CA SER A 263 -20.06 -1.88 -7.45
C SER A 263 -19.86 -1.23 -6.06
N THR A 264 -18.84 -1.68 -5.33
CA THR A 264 -18.52 -1.14 -4.01
C THR A 264 -17.77 0.18 -4.13
N ILE A 265 -18.08 1.14 -3.25
CA ILE A 265 -17.25 2.35 -3.11
C ILE A 265 -15.98 1.99 -2.34
N PRO A 266 -14.78 2.35 -2.81
CA PRO A 266 -13.54 1.91 -2.17
C PRO A 266 -13.13 2.87 -1.05
N VAL A 267 -12.45 2.38 -0.03
CA VAL A 267 -11.81 3.20 1.00
C VAL A 267 -10.51 3.78 0.45
N ALA A 268 -10.27 5.07 0.65
CA ALA A 268 -9.04 5.73 0.23
C ALA A 268 -8.37 6.40 1.43
N MET A 269 -7.08 6.14 1.62
CA MET A 269 -6.30 6.67 2.74
C MET A 269 -4.91 7.09 2.28
N VAL A 270 -4.37 8.11 2.94
CA VAL A 270 -3.00 8.55 2.69
C VAL A 270 -2.00 7.70 3.48
N VAL A 271 -0.98 7.22 2.77
CA VAL A 271 0.13 6.42 3.29
C VAL A 271 1.44 7.16 3.05
N ASP A 272 2.10 7.57 4.13
CA ASP A 272 3.41 8.23 4.07
C ASP A 272 4.55 7.24 4.32
N SER A 273 5.79 7.70 4.14
CA SER A 273 6.97 6.93 4.55
C SER A 273 6.86 6.41 5.99
N GLY A 274 7.11 5.11 6.16
CA GLY A 274 7.01 4.37 7.41
C GLY A 274 5.62 3.83 7.76
N SER A 275 4.60 4.12 6.94
CA SER A 275 3.26 3.54 7.14
C SER A 275 3.22 2.09 6.67
N VAL A 276 2.46 1.26 7.37
CA VAL A 276 2.24 -0.14 6.97
C VAL A 276 0.75 -0.37 6.79
N VAL A 277 0.34 -0.87 5.62
CA VAL A 277 -1.04 -1.34 5.40
C VAL A 277 -1.05 -2.85 5.59
N LEU A 278 -1.97 -3.35 6.41
CA LEU A 278 -2.19 -4.78 6.62
C LEU A 278 -3.51 -5.16 5.98
N MET A 279 -3.47 -6.15 5.08
CA MET A 279 -4.64 -6.73 4.46
C MET A 279 -4.75 -8.20 4.89
N ALA A 280 -5.55 -8.45 5.93
CA ALA A 280 -5.80 -9.76 6.49
C ALA A 280 -7.19 -10.30 6.09
N GLU A 281 -7.31 -11.62 6.06
CA GLU A 281 -8.57 -12.35 5.87
C GLU A 281 -9.39 -11.81 4.68
N ASP A 282 -10.58 -11.25 4.89
CA ASP A 282 -11.42 -10.79 3.78
C ASP A 282 -10.79 -9.67 2.94
N SER A 283 -10.02 -8.78 3.57
CA SER A 283 -9.35 -7.68 2.88
C SER A 283 -8.18 -8.15 2.02
N ARG A 284 -7.63 -9.34 2.29
CA ARG A 284 -6.55 -9.97 1.53
C ARG A 284 -6.90 -10.21 0.06
N PHE A 285 -8.19 -10.41 -0.20
CA PHE A 285 -8.75 -10.71 -1.52
C PHE A 285 -9.46 -9.49 -2.14
N CYS A 286 -9.38 -8.33 -1.49
CA CYS A 286 -9.98 -7.11 -1.98
C CYS A 286 -9.14 -6.43 -3.06
N LEU A 287 -9.86 -5.74 -3.94
CA LEU A 287 -9.26 -4.89 -4.95
C LEU A 287 -8.51 -3.75 -4.30
N HIS A 288 -7.25 -3.54 -4.64
CA HIS A 288 -6.47 -2.44 -4.06
C HIS A 288 -5.44 -1.87 -5.03
N GLY A 289 -4.94 -0.68 -4.73
CA GLY A 289 -3.99 0.02 -5.58
C GLY A 289 -3.47 1.31 -4.96
N VAL A 290 -2.59 1.97 -5.70
CA VAL A 290 -2.03 3.28 -5.33
C VAL A 290 -2.44 4.26 -6.42
N VAL A 291 -3.29 5.22 -6.06
CA VAL A 291 -3.98 6.11 -7.01
C VAL A 291 -3.05 7.16 -7.60
N LYS A 292 -2.32 7.84 -6.71
CA LYS A 292 -1.36 8.88 -7.06
C LYS A 292 -0.42 9.17 -5.91
N LEU A 293 0.77 9.65 -6.24
CA LEU A 293 1.68 10.27 -5.29
C LEU A 293 1.18 11.68 -4.98
N LEU A 294 1.43 12.12 -3.75
CA LEU A 294 1.08 13.44 -3.27
C LEU A 294 2.36 14.28 -3.14
N GLY A 295 2.36 15.46 -3.73
CA GLY A 295 3.42 16.44 -3.54
C GLY A 295 3.12 17.34 -2.35
N TYR A 296 3.06 16.79 -1.14
CA TYR A 296 2.86 17.58 0.07
C TYR A 296 3.82 17.17 1.18
N ASN A 297 4.18 18.14 2.01
CA ASN A 297 4.95 17.90 3.20
C ASN A 297 4.07 17.19 4.24
N LYS A 298 4.54 16.05 4.76
CA LYS A 298 3.89 15.29 5.82
C LYS A 298 3.42 16.24 6.95
N PRO A 299 2.16 16.14 7.44
CA PRO A 299 1.70 16.97 8.55
C PRO A 299 2.55 16.65 9.79
N GLY A 300 3.11 17.68 10.44
CA GLY A 300 4.02 17.54 11.59
C GLY A 300 5.52 17.69 11.28
N ARG A 301 5.90 18.22 10.10
CA ARG A 301 7.32 18.57 9.80
C ARG A 301 7.73 19.99 10.23
N HIS A 302 6.80 20.81 10.72
CA HIS A 302 7.05 22.04 11.50
C HIS A 302 5.82 22.31 12.38
N ASP A 303 6.03 23.14 13.41
CA ASP A 303 5.29 23.24 14.67
C ASP A 303 3.77 23.11 14.62
N CYS A 304 3.28 22.50 15.71
CA CYS A 304 1.91 22.47 16.18
C CYS A 304 1.06 23.66 15.71
N ASP A 305 0.16 23.38 14.79
CA ASP A 305 -1.18 23.97 14.74
C ASP A 305 -2.14 22.93 14.18
N ALA A 306 -2.56 22.02 15.05
CA ALA A 306 -3.74 21.19 14.84
C ALA A 306 -5.01 22.04 15.07
N GLY A 307 -5.21 23.04 14.21
CA GLY A 307 -6.43 23.84 14.15
C GLY A 307 -7.31 23.32 13.02
N GLY A 308 -8.20 22.38 13.29
CA GLY A 308 -9.08 21.83 12.26
C GLY A 308 -10.01 20.71 12.71
N THR A 309 -10.61 20.80 13.90
CA THR A 309 -11.85 20.07 14.16
C THR A 309 -12.95 20.70 13.31
N SER A 310 -13.15 20.16 12.11
CA SER A 310 -14.43 20.36 11.43
C SER A 310 -15.43 19.43 12.10
N ASP A 311 -16.19 20.00 13.05
CA ASP A 311 -17.51 19.48 13.40
C ASP A 311 -18.35 19.47 12.12
N VAL A 312 -18.47 18.29 11.51
CA VAL A 312 -19.51 17.98 10.55
C VAL A 312 -20.09 16.65 10.99
N GLY A 313 -21.23 16.74 11.69
CA GLY A 313 -22.12 15.61 11.87
C GLY A 313 -22.55 15.11 10.50
N ASP A 314 -21.86 14.09 10.02
CA ASP A 314 -22.29 13.16 8.98
C ASP A 314 -21.38 11.94 9.08
N SER A 315 -21.97 10.77 9.30
CA SER A 315 -21.26 9.49 9.40
C SER A 315 -20.40 9.31 8.14
N ALA A 316 -19.07 9.36 8.29
CA ALA A 316 -18.15 9.16 7.17
C ALA A 316 -18.22 7.70 6.70
N TYR A 317 -18.22 7.48 5.39
CA TYR A 317 -18.06 6.14 4.85
C TYR A 317 -16.69 5.58 5.28
N ALA A 318 -16.70 4.36 5.83
CA ALA A 318 -15.50 3.69 6.35
C ALA A 318 -14.73 4.52 7.40
N ALA A 319 -15.43 5.06 8.40
CA ALA A 319 -14.83 5.97 9.38
C ALA A 319 -13.59 5.36 10.04
N PRO A 320 -12.43 6.05 10.00
CA PRO A 320 -11.21 5.52 10.59
C PRO A 320 -11.31 5.57 12.12
N ARG A 321 -11.04 4.43 12.75
CA ARG A 321 -11.09 4.26 14.20
C ARG A 321 -9.72 3.85 14.70
N LEU A 322 -9.20 4.54 15.71
CA LEU A 322 -8.01 4.09 16.44
C LEU A 322 -8.34 2.75 17.11
N SER A 323 -7.71 1.67 16.64
CA SER A 323 -7.92 0.32 17.14
C SER A 323 -7.05 0.02 18.34
N MET A 324 -5.76 0.38 18.27
CA MET A 324 -4.79 0.16 19.34
C MET A 324 -3.53 0.99 19.13
N VAL A 325 -2.72 1.06 20.19
CA VAL A 325 -1.38 1.65 20.18
C VAL A 325 -0.38 0.54 20.47
N ILE A 326 0.70 0.47 19.69
CA ILE A 326 1.74 -0.54 19.82
C ILE A 326 3.13 0.12 19.89
N PRO A 327 4.14 -0.56 20.45
CA PRO A 327 5.52 -0.11 20.33
C PRO A 327 5.95 0.11 18.88
N ARG A 328 6.91 1.00 18.67
CA ARG A 328 7.61 1.12 17.38
C ARG A 328 8.42 -0.15 17.09
N CYS A 329 8.80 -0.30 15.83
CA CYS A 329 9.74 -1.33 15.43
C CYS A 329 11.06 -1.16 16.19
N GLY A 330 11.56 -2.25 16.78
CA GLY A 330 12.84 -2.25 17.48
C GLY A 330 14.00 -1.88 16.56
N ASP A 331 15.01 -1.20 17.08
CA ASP A 331 16.17 -0.78 16.29
C ASP A 331 16.97 -1.97 15.75
N ASP A 332 16.96 -3.09 16.47
CA ASP A 332 17.57 -4.37 16.10
C ASP A 332 17.05 -4.92 14.77
N ALA A 333 15.79 -4.64 14.42
CA ALA A 333 15.18 -5.07 13.17
C ALA A 333 15.85 -4.48 11.93
N THR A 334 16.52 -3.32 12.08
CA THR A 334 17.22 -2.63 11.00
C THR A 334 18.71 -2.40 11.29
N ALA A 335 19.25 -2.97 12.37
CA ALA A 335 20.61 -2.71 12.82
C ALA A 335 21.67 -3.15 11.80
N SER A 336 21.39 -4.18 10.99
CA SER A 336 22.27 -4.65 9.91
C SER A 336 22.19 -3.80 8.63
N LEU A 337 21.30 -2.81 8.57
CA LEU A 337 21.13 -1.96 7.39
C LEU A 337 22.07 -0.75 7.46
N GLU A 338 23.31 -0.93 7.03
CA GLU A 338 24.21 0.21 6.85
C GLU A 338 23.84 1.02 5.61
N CYS A 339 23.96 2.35 5.72
CA CYS A 339 23.90 3.26 4.58
C CYS A 339 24.95 4.35 4.81
N ASP A 340 25.89 4.51 3.87
CA ASP A 340 26.87 5.57 3.97
C ASP A 340 26.20 6.95 3.81
N PRO A 341 26.74 8.01 4.44
CA PRO A 341 26.09 9.32 4.45
C PRO A 341 25.88 9.95 3.05
N GLU A 342 26.80 9.75 2.11
CA GLU A 342 26.70 10.33 0.77
C GLU A 342 25.59 9.65 -0.06
N SER A 343 25.49 8.32 0.04
CA SER A 343 24.37 7.57 -0.52
C SER A 343 23.06 7.99 0.12
N LEU A 344 23.03 8.21 1.44
CA LEU A 344 21.83 8.58 2.16
C LEU A 344 21.23 9.91 1.67
N ASP A 345 22.05 10.94 1.44
CA ASP A 345 21.58 12.22 0.91
C ASP A 345 21.03 12.10 -0.51
N SER A 346 21.62 11.24 -1.33
CA SER A 346 21.14 10.95 -2.68
C SER A 346 19.81 10.19 -2.65
N VAL A 347 19.68 9.22 -1.74
CA VAL A 347 18.45 8.45 -1.48
C VAL A 347 17.34 9.37 -1.00
N LYS A 348 17.60 10.26 -0.04
CA LYS A 348 16.63 11.24 0.49
C LYS A 348 16.08 12.13 -0.61
N ARG A 349 16.96 12.68 -1.46
CA ARG A 349 16.57 13.53 -2.59
C ARG A 349 15.69 12.77 -3.58
N LEU A 350 16.03 11.51 -3.88
CA LEU A 350 15.22 10.67 -4.77
C LEU A 350 13.82 10.39 -4.17
N PHE A 351 13.76 9.98 -2.91
CA PHE A 351 12.50 9.61 -2.27
C PHE A 351 11.62 10.80 -1.84
N ALA A 352 12.06 12.04 -2.10
CA ALA A 352 11.22 13.22 -1.96
C ALA A 352 10.08 13.25 -3.00
N ASP A 353 10.30 12.70 -4.20
CA ASP A 353 9.31 12.62 -5.27
C ASP A 353 9.11 11.19 -5.84
N HIS A 354 9.87 10.22 -5.32
CA HIS A 354 9.70 8.79 -5.59
C HIS A 354 9.18 8.05 -4.37
N ARG A 355 8.58 6.89 -4.62
CA ARG A 355 8.08 6.00 -3.58
C ARG A 355 8.36 4.56 -3.94
N VAL A 356 8.61 3.73 -2.93
CA VAL A 356 8.47 2.28 -3.04
C VAL A 356 7.42 1.75 -2.10
N SER A 357 6.75 0.68 -2.51
CA SER A 357 5.84 -0.09 -1.66
C SER A 357 6.29 -1.54 -1.67
N ILE A 358 6.72 -2.04 -0.52
CA ILE A 358 7.21 -3.40 -0.35
C ILE A 358 6.03 -4.24 0.15
N SER A 359 5.42 -5.00 -0.77
CA SER A 359 4.28 -5.88 -0.50
C SER A 359 4.78 -7.27 -0.12
N ILE A 360 4.89 -7.52 1.18
CA ILE A 360 5.40 -8.74 1.79
C ILE A 360 4.25 -9.73 2.00
N ARG A 361 4.54 -11.00 1.72
CA ARG A 361 3.55 -12.07 1.60
C ARG A 361 4.22 -13.42 1.86
N ARG A 362 3.39 -14.45 2.00
CA ARG A 362 3.80 -15.85 2.00
C ARG A 362 3.42 -16.48 0.66
N ALA A 363 4.41 -16.91 -0.10
CA ALA A 363 4.25 -17.57 -1.38
C ALA A 363 3.72 -19.00 -1.21
N LYS A 364 3.12 -19.49 -2.30
CA LYS A 364 2.70 -20.88 -2.43
C LYS A 364 3.94 -21.78 -2.47
N ARG A 365 3.95 -22.84 -1.66
CA ARG A 365 4.95 -23.92 -1.72
C ARG A 365 4.50 -25.03 -2.66
#